data_AF-A0AAJ4API2-F1
#
_entry.id   AF-A0AAJ4API2-F1
#
_cell.length_a   1.000
_cell.length_b   1.000
_cell.length_c   1.000
_cell.angle_alpha   90.00
_cell.angle_beta   90.00
_cell.angle_gamma   90.00
#
_symmetry.space_group_name_H-M   'P 1'
#
loop_
_entity.id
_entity.type
_entity.pdbx_description
1 polymer ?
#
loop_
_entity_poly.entity_id
_entity_poly.type
_entity_poly.pdbx_seq_one_letter_code
_entity_poly.pdbx_strand_id
1 'polypeptide(L)'
;MKCSVFIATSVDGFIAKNDGNVDWLHTAGNLEADMGEHADMGMTEYMASVDCMIIGRKCMEMISSMNLTAEQWPYGDTRIIVLSNTLKYAPDNIKDKVELYSGDLNTLISRLETEGHRHAYIDGGTTIQAFINLQLINEMTITRAPVLLGEGIALFGKTFKDIKLEQAQAIAYPNGFVQEKYRVNYL
;
A
#
# COMPACT_ATOMS: atom_id res chain seq x y z
N MET A 1 -8.13 14.34 -6.63
CA MET A 1 -6.92 13.86 -5.97
C MET A 1 -6.65 12.49 -6.52
N LYS A 2 -5.42 12.25 -6.97
CA LYS A 2 -4.99 10.94 -7.44
C LYS A 2 -4.89 10.00 -6.23
N CYS A 3 -5.49 8.83 -6.28
CA CYS A 3 -5.23 7.75 -5.33
C CYS A 3 -4.46 6.65 -6.05
N SER A 4 -3.32 6.24 -5.52
CA SER A 4 -2.53 5.17 -6.11
C SER A 4 -2.13 4.12 -5.08
N VAL A 5 -1.84 2.92 -5.58
CA VAL A 5 -1.35 1.79 -4.80
C VAL A 5 0.09 1.52 -5.19
N PHE A 6 0.95 1.27 -4.20
CA PHE A 6 2.30 0.75 -4.39
C PHE A 6 2.49 -0.37 -3.38
N ILE A 7 2.49 -1.62 -3.83
CA ILE A 7 2.40 -2.76 -2.90
C ILE A 7 3.19 -3.97 -3.40
N ALA A 8 3.78 -4.72 -2.48
CA ALA A 8 4.39 -6.01 -2.77
C ALA A 8 3.40 -7.16 -2.50
N THR A 9 3.47 -8.21 -3.31
CA THR A 9 2.61 -9.40 -3.17
C THR A 9 3.35 -10.66 -3.63
N SER A 10 2.98 -11.82 -3.10
CA SER A 10 3.43 -13.12 -3.63
C SER A 10 2.88 -13.34 -5.05
N VAL A 11 3.42 -14.33 -5.78
CA VAL A 11 2.93 -14.66 -7.14
C VAL A 11 1.43 -14.99 -7.12
N ASP A 12 0.97 -15.68 -6.09
CA ASP A 12 -0.42 -16.06 -5.85
C ASP A 12 -1.29 -14.97 -5.19
N GLY A 13 -0.77 -13.75 -5.02
CA GLY A 13 -1.59 -12.57 -4.72
C GLY A 13 -1.84 -12.29 -3.23
N PHE A 14 -1.02 -12.83 -2.34
CA PHE A 14 -1.07 -12.54 -0.90
C PHE A 14 -0.08 -11.43 -0.53
N ILE A 15 -0.48 -10.51 0.34
CA ILE A 15 0.34 -9.38 0.81
C ILE A 15 0.94 -9.63 2.20
N ALA A 16 0.39 -10.60 2.93
CA ALA A 16 0.87 -11.02 4.23
C ALA A 16 0.37 -12.44 4.52
N LYS A 17 1.00 -13.11 5.48
CA LYS A 17 0.47 -14.36 6.07
C LYS A 17 -0.80 -14.08 6.87
N ASN A 18 -1.48 -15.14 7.31
CA ASN A 18 -2.74 -15.03 8.07
C ASN A 18 -2.58 -14.27 9.41
N ASP A 19 -1.39 -14.30 9.99
CA ASP A 19 -1.02 -13.54 11.20
C ASP A 19 -0.59 -12.08 10.91
N GLY A 20 -0.58 -11.67 9.64
CA GLY A 20 -0.13 -10.35 9.19
C GLY A 20 1.38 -10.25 8.92
N ASN A 21 2.15 -11.33 9.12
CA ASN A 21 3.59 -11.32 8.93
C ASN A 21 3.98 -11.12 7.45
N VAL A 22 5.03 -10.31 7.25
CA VAL A 22 5.58 -9.95 5.93
C VAL A 22 7.05 -10.32 5.76
N ASP A 23 7.66 -11.03 6.72
CA ASP A 23 9.11 -11.31 6.74
C ASP A 23 9.56 -12.15 5.54
N TRP A 24 8.62 -12.89 4.94
CA TRP A 24 8.83 -13.65 3.72
C TRP A 24 9.33 -12.77 2.55
N LEU A 25 9.03 -11.46 2.54
CA LEU A 25 9.54 -10.53 1.54
C LEU A 25 11.07 -10.43 1.56
N HIS A 26 11.69 -10.51 2.75
CA HIS A 26 13.13 -10.38 2.91
C HIS A 26 13.92 -11.56 2.36
N THR A 27 13.28 -12.70 2.11
CA THR A 27 13.92 -13.94 1.67
C THR A 27 13.35 -14.49 0.37
N ALA A 28 12.32 -13.86 -0.21
CA ALA A 28 11.65 -14.37 -1.39
C ALA A 28 12.51 -14.33 -2.66
N GLY A 29 13.40 -13.33 -2.79
CA GLY A 29 14.24 -13.14 -3.98
C GLY A 29 15.64 -13.73 -3.85
N ASN A 30 16.43 -13.57 -4.91
CA ASN A 30 17.86 -13.83 -4.86
C ASN A 30 18.58 -12.72 -4.05
N LEU A 31 19.03 -13.06 -2.85
CA LEU A 31 19.67 -12.13 -1.91
C LEU A 31 21.08 -11.69 -2.35
N GLU A 32 21.71 -12.47 -3.23
CA GLU A 32 23.04 -12.18 -3.77
C GLU A 32 22.99 -11.36 -5.07
N ALA A 33 21.79 -10.98 -5.52
CA ALA A 33 21.63 -10.22 -6.75
C ALA A 33 22.12 -8.77 -6.58
N ASP A 34 22.93 -8.31 -7.53
CA ASP A 34 23.27 -6.89 -7.63
C ASP A 34 22.06 -6.10 -8.14
N MET A 35 21.45 -5.34 -7.23
CA MET A 35 20.28 -4.51 -7.53
C MET A 35 20.64 -3.16 -8.18
N GLY A 36 21.92 -2.79 -8.20
CA GLY A 36 22.40 -1.51 -8.75
C GLY A 36 21.58 -0.32 -8.27
N GLU A 37 21.15 0.53 -9.19
CA GLU A 37 20.34 1.72 -8.92
C GLU A 37 18.87 1.41 -8.53
N HIS A 38 18.46 0.14 -8.55
CA HIS A 38 17.09 -0.30 -8.28
C HIS A 38 16.90 -0.92 -6.88
N ALA A 39 17.79 -0.59 -5.93
CA ALA A 39 17.82 -1.20 -4.60
C ALA A 39 16.49 -1.08 -3.83
N ASP A 40 15.73 0.01 -4.01
CA ASP A 40 14.44 0.25 -3.35
C ASP A 40 13.22 0.02 -4.26
N MET A 41 13.46 -0.44 -5.49
CA MET A 41 12.44 -0.65 -6.53
C MET A 41 11.49 0.56 -6.73
N GLY A 42 11.99 1.78 -6.54
CA GLY A 42 11.24 3.02 -6.76
C GLY A 42 10.41 3.51 -5.58
N MET A 43 10.52 2.91 -4.39
CA MET A 43 9.77 3.32 -3.20
C MET A 43 10.09 4.77 -2.80
N THR A 44 11.36 5.20 -2.87
CA THR A 44 11.77 6.57 -2.51
C THR A 44 11.16 7.60 -3.44
N GLU A 45 11.23 7.37 -4.76
CA GLU A 45 10.61 8.25 -5.76
C GLU A 45 9.09 8.30 -5.59
N TYR A 46 8.47 7.14 -5.34
CA TYR A 46 7.04 7.06 -5.09
C TYR A 46 6.63 7.86 -3.84
N MET A 47 7.31 7.68 -2.72
CA MET A 47 7.02 8.40 -1.47
C MET A 47 7.24 9.91 -1.60
N ALA A 48 8.22 10.35 -2.39
CA ALA A 48 8.42 11.77 -2.68
C ALA A 48 7.28 12.38 -3.54
N SER A 49 6.49 11.54 -4.21
CA SER A 49 5.38 11.97 -5.07
C SER A 49 4.02 12.06 -4.36
N VAL A 50 3.90 11.52 -3.13
CA VAL A 50 2.62 11.43 -2.40
C VAL A 50 2.54 12.52 -1.33
N ASP A 51 1.35 13.08 -1.15
CA ASP A 51 1.10 14.13 -0.16
C ASP A 51 0.55 13.57 1.16
N CYS A 52 -0.04 12.38 1.12
CA CYS A 52 -0.59 11.68 2.28
C CYS A 52 -0.70 10.17 2.02
N MET A 53 -0.88 9.41 3.11
CA MET A 53 -1.11 7.98 3.10
C MET A 53 -2.44 7.66 3.78
N ILE A 54 -3.22 6.75 3.20
CA ILE A 54 -4.49 6.28 3.76
C ILE A 54 -4.39 4.78 3.96
N ILE A 55 -4.48 4.34 5.21
CA ILE A 55 -4.35 2.94 5.60
C ILE A 55 -5.54 2.46 6.42
N GLY A 56 -5.74 1.14 6.44
CA GLY A 56 -6.72 0.51 7.33
C GLY A 56 -6.14 0.21 8.71
N ARG A 57 -7.03 -0.01 9.69
CA ARG A 57 -6.66 -0.43 11.06
C ARG A 57 -5.59 -1.53 11.13
N LYS A 58 -5.77 -2.63 10.38
CA LYS A 58 -4.84 -3.78 10.43
C LYS A 58 -3.43 -3.43 9.94
N CYS A 59 -3.33 -2.55 8.93
CA CYS A 59 -2.04 -2.07 8.44
C CYS A 59 -1.36 -1.19 9.50
N MET A 60 -2.12 -0.29 10.15
CA MET A 60 -1.62 0.50 11.27
C MET A 60 -1.15 -0.38 12.44
N GLU A 61 -1.91 -1.41 12.82
CA GLU A 61 -1.53 -2.37 13.87
C GLU A 61 -0.22 -3.08 13.54
N MET A 62 -0.02 -3.47 12.27
CA MET A 62 1.23 -4.07 11.81
C MET A 62 2.41 -3.09 11.83
N ILE A 63 2.22 -1.84 11.37
CA ILE A 63 3.26 -0.81 11.45
C ILE A 63 3.64 -0.54 12.90
N SER A 64 2.65 -0.48 13.80
CA SER A 64 2.88 -0.31 15.24
C SER A 64 3.65 -1.49 15.85
N SER A 65 3.35 -2.74 15.45
CA SER A 65 4.02 -3.92 16.01
C SER A 65 5.51 -4.01 15.67
N MET A 66 5.95 -3.35 14.60
CA MET A 66 7.37 -3.25 14.22
C MET A 66 8.22 -2.43 15.21
N ASN A 67 7.60 -1.63 16.09
CA ASN A 67 8.28 -0.83 17.12
C ASN A 67 9.47 0.01 16.58
N LEU A 68 9.27 0.63 15.42
CA LEU A 68 10.29 1.43 14.73
C LEU A 68 10.69 2.65 15.56
N THR A 69 12.00 2.94 15.61
CA THR A 69 12.50 4.22 16.15
C THR A 69 12.15 5.38 15.21
N ALA A 70 12.41 6.61 15.66
CA ALA A 70 12.21 7.80 14.82
C ALA A 70 13.06 7.73 13.53
N GLU A 71 14.29 7.22 13.63
CA GLU A 71 15.23 7.08 12.50
C GLU A 71 14.84 5.96 11.54
N GLN A 72 14.10 4.95 12.02
CA GLN A 72 13.62 3.83 11.21
C GLN A 72 12.27 4.11 10.54
N TRP A 73 11.63 5.24 10.85
CA TRP A 73 10.30 5.57 10.35
C TRP A 73 10.33 5.87 8.84
N PRO A 74 9.76 5.00 7.98
CA PRO A 74 9.98 5.08 6.53
C PRO A 74 9.13 6.17 5.86
N TYR A 75 8.12 6.70 6.55
CA TYR A 75 7.14 7.61 5.96
C TYR A 75 7.52 9.09 6.12
N GLY A 76 8.62 9.40 6.81
CA GLY A 76 9.03 10.78 7.11
C GLY A 76 7.90 11.59 7.74
N ASP A 77 7.64 12.76 7.18
CA ASP A 77 6.57 13.69 7.59
C ASP A 77 5.23 13.46 6.85
N THR A 78 5.14 12.40 6.03
CA THR A 78 3.90 12.09 5.28
C THR A 78 2.75 11.91 6.26
N ARG A 79 1.67 12.68 6.07
CA ARG A 79 0.45 12.56 6.88
C ARG A 79 -0.21 11.20 6.65
N ILE A 80 -0.42 10.44 7.72
CA ILE A 80 -1.04 9.11 7.66
C ILE A 80 -2.45 9.15 8.26
N ILE A 81 -3.46 8.84 7.46
CA ILE A 81 -4.86 8.72 7.87
C ILE A 81 -5.21 7.23 8.03
N VAL A 82 -5.70 6.86 9.21
CA VAL A 82 -6.10 5.49 9.54
C VAL A 82 -7.61 5.38 9.54
N LEU A 83 -8.13 4.57 8.64
CA LEU A 83 -9.56 4.25 8.53
C LEU A 83 -9.96 3.26 9.63
N SER A 84 -10.84 3.69 10.52
CA SER A 84 -11.45 2.82 11.52
C SER A 84 -12.78 3.36 12.03
N ASN A 85 -13.81 2.51 12.02
CA ASN A 85 -15.10 2.84 12.65
C ASN A 85 -15.15 2.47 14.14
N THR A 86 -14.10 1.82 14.67
CA THR A 86 -14.11 1.23 16.01
C THR A 86 -13.02 1.77 16.93
N LEU A 87 -11.89 2.20 16.38
CA LEU A 87 -10.80 2.74 17.19
C LEU A 87 -11.17 4.11 17.76
N LYS A 88 -10.86 4.29 19.04
CA LYS A 88 -10.95 5.59 19.72
C LYS A 88 -9.58 6.28 19.83
N TYR A 89 -8.52 5.48 19.91
CA TYR A 89 -7.15 5.94 20.07
C TYR A 89 -6.21 5.08 19.21
N ALA A 90 -5.17 5.71 18.66
CA ALA A 90 -4.07 5.01 18.02
C ALA A 90 -3.12 4.42 19.10
N PRO A 91 -2.32 3.38 18.77
CA PRO A 91 -1.31 2.84 19.67
C PRO A 91 -0.30 3.91 20.12
N ASP A 92 0.13 3.84 21.39
CA ASP A 92 0.95 4.89 22.00
C ASP A 92 2.27 5.17 21.28
N ASN A 93 2.88 4.17 20.66
CA ASN A 93 4.15 4.30 19.95
C ASN A 93 4.04 5.04 18.60
N ILE A 94 2.84 5.20 18.06
CA ILE A 94 2.60 5.86 16.76
C ILE A 94 1.50 6.92 16.81
N LYS A 95 0.91 7.22 17.97
CA LYS A 95 -0.24 8.11 18.09
C LYS A 95 -0.02 9.52 17.53
N ASP A 96 1.20 10.03 17.60
CA ASP A 96 1.57 11.35 17.08
C ASP A 96 1.94 11.33 15.59
N LYS A 97 1.95 10.14 14.97
CA LYS A 97 2.29 9.90 13.56
C LYS A 97 1.07 9.62 12.69
N VAL A 98 -0.11 9.42 13.29
CA VAL A 98 -1.32 9.00 12.58
C VAL A 98 -2.56 9.78 13.02
N GLU A 99 -3.50 10.01 12.09
CA GLU A 99 -4.82 10.58 12.34
C GLU A 99 -5.89 9.49 12.16
N LEU A 100 -6.77 9.30 13.14
CA LEU A 100 -7.91 8.40 12.97
C LEU A 100 -9.03 9.08 12.17
N TYR A 101 -9.60 8.35 11.21
CA TYR A 101 -10.78 8.78 10.45
C TYR A 101 -11.88 7.72 10.48
N SER A 102 -13.09 8.17 10.79
CA SER A 102 -14.33 7.39 10.75
C SER A 102 -15.35 8.17 9.93
N GLY A 103 -15.78 7.63 8.81
CA GLY A 103 -16.67 8.33 7.89
C GLY A 103 -16.65 7.77 6.47
N ASP A 104 -17.33 8.49 5.58
CA ASP A 104 -17.39 8.17 4.15
C ASP A 104 -16.09 8.54 3.43
N LEU A 105 -15.64 7.66 2.54
CA LEU A 105 -14.36 7.84 1.85
C LEU A 105 -14.40 8.98 0.82
N ASN A 106 -15.52 9.22 0.14
CA ASN A 106 -15.62 10.36 -0.79
C ASN A 106 -15.52 11.70 -0.04
N THR A 107 -16.08 11.76 1.16
CA THR A 107 -15.98 12.90 2.06
C THR A 107 -14.53 13.13 2.50
N LEU A 108 -13.82 12.06 2.88
CA LEU A 108 -12.38 12.14 3.20
C LEU A 108 -11.56 12.68 2.01
N ILE A 109 -11.77 12.14 0.82
CA ILE A 109 -11.06 12.55 -0.40
C ILE A 109 -11.34 14.04 -0.70
N SER A 110 -12.59 14.47 -0.65
CA SER A 110 -12.98 15.87 -0.88
C SER A 110 -12.37 16.82 0.16
N ARG A 111 -12.29 16.38 1.43
CA ARG A 111 -11.62 17.13 2.50
C ARG A 111 -10.14 17.31 2.19
N LEU A 112 -9.44 16.22 1.88
CA LEU A 112 -8.01 16.24 1.58
C LEU A 112 -7.70 17.10 0.34
N GLU A 113 -8.54 17.05 -0.69
CA GLU A 113 -8.44 17.95 -1.85
C GLU A 113 -8.55 19.42 -1.47
N THR A 114 -9.51 19.75 -0.60
CA THR A 114 -9.72 21.13 -0.11
C THR A 114 -8.54 21.62 0.73
N GLU A 115 -7.87 20.70 1.44
CA GLU A 115 -6.63 20.95 2.19
C GLU A 115 -5.39 21.05 1.28
N GLY A 116 -5.55 20.84 -0.04
CA GLY A 116 -4.49 21.00 -1.04
C GLY A 116 -3.73 19.73 -1.42
N HIS A 117 -4.11 18.57 -0.86
CA HIS A 117 -3.52 17.29 -1.24
C HIS A 117 -3.94 16.88 -2.66
N ARG A 118 -2.98 16.40 -3.46
CA ARG A 118 -3.17 16.03 -4.87
C ARG A 118 -2.92 14.56 -5.13
N HIS A 119 -2.14 13.87 -4.30
CA HIS A 119 -1.80 12.47 -4.46
C HIS A 119 -1.79 11.72 -3.12
N ALA A 120 -2.65 10.70 -2.99
CA ALA A 120 -2.73 9.82 -1.82
C ALA A 120 -2.19 8.42 -2.14
N TYR A 121 -1.33 7.91 -1.26
CA TYR A 121 -0.94 6.50 -1.21
C TYR A 121 -1.99 5.69 -0.45
N ILE A 122 -2.61 4.72 -1.11
CA ILE A 122 -3.60 3.81 -0.50
C ILE A 122 -2.93 2.47 -0.19
N ASP A 123 -2.94 2.08 1.07
CA ASP A 123 -2.30 0.83 1.54
C ASP A 123 -3.20 0.00 2.48
N GLY A 124 -2.90 -1.29 2.54
CA GLY A 124 -3.63 -2.31 3.27
C GLY A 124 -4.75 -2.93 2.44
N GLY A 125 -4.76 -4.27 2.34
CA GLY A 125 -5.64 -5.01 1.44
C GLY A 125 -7.12 -4.64 1.53
N THR A 126 -7.70 -4.58 2.73
CA THR A 126 -9.12 -4.18 2.90
C THR A 126 -9.39 -2.74 2.44
N THR A 127 -8.45 -1.83 2.68
CA THR A 127 -8.57 -0.42 2.27
C THR A 127 -8.47 -0.30 0.76
N ILE A 128 -7.48 -0.95 0.14
CA ILE A 128 -7.32 -1.01 -1.32
C ILE A 128 -8.59 -1.56 -1.98
N GLN A 129 -9.12 -2.69 -1.47
CA GLN A 129 -10.35 -3.29 -2.00
C GLN A 129 -11.57 -2.36 -1.88
N ALA A 130 -11.69 -1.60 -0.79
CA ALA A 130 -12.76 -0.62 -0.61
C ALA A 130 -12.63 0.53 -1.64
N PHE A 131 -11.42 1.08 -1.81
CA PHE A 131 -11.15 2.13 -2.79
C PHE A 131 -11.40 1.67 -4.23
N ILE A 132 -11.01 0.43 -4.56
CA ILE A 132 -11.29 -0.18 -5.87
C ILE A 132 -12.81 -0.22 -6.13
N ASN A 133 -13.60 -0.69 -5.16
CA ASN A 133 -15.05 -0.80 -5.30
C ASN A 133 -15.78 0.55 -5.30
N LEU A 134 -15.18 1.59 -4.73
CA LEU A 134 -15.66 2.99 -4.84
C LEU A 134 -15.14 3.71 -6.08
N GLN A 135 -14.41 3.02 -6.96
CA GLN A 135 -13.83 3.58 -8.18
C GLN A 135 -12.84 4.73 -7.94
N LEU A 136 -12.10 4.68 -6.83
CA LEU A 136 -11.21 5.75 -6.39
C LEU A 136 -9.74 5.55 -6.78
N ILE A 137 -9.30 4.33 -7.12
CA ILE A 137 -7.88 4.09 -7.48
C ILE A 137 -7.63 4.49 -8.92
N ASN A 138 -6.59 5.28 -9.16
CA ASN A 138 -6.18 5.71 -10.50
C ASN A 138 -5.03 4.88 -11.06
N GLU A 139 -4.08 4.49 -10.22
CA GLU A 139 -2.86 3.79 -10.60
C GLU A 139 -2.52 2.70 -9.59
N MET A 140 -1.96 1.58 -10.06
CA MET A 140 -1.44 0.52 -9.21
C MET A 140 -0.04 0.12 -9.67
N THR A 141 0.90 0.11 -8.73
CA THR A 141 2.24 -0.48 -8.88
C THR A 141 2.30 -1.71 -7.99
N ILE A 142 2.44 -2.89 -8.59
CA ILE A 142 2.38 -4.18 -7.92
C ILE A 142 3.71 -4.88 -8.11
N THR A 143 4.42 -5.12 -7.02
CA THR A 143 5.72 -5.78 -7.01
C THR A 143 5.55 -7.24 -6.59
N ARG A 144 5.61 -8.16 -7.56
CA ARG A 144 5.48 -9.60 -7.35
C ARG A 144 6.80 -10.20 -6.91
N ALA A 145 6.82 -10.72 -5.69
CA ALA A 145 7.90 -11.53 -5.16
C ALA A 145 7.82 -12.96 -5.73
N PRO A 146 8.96 -13.60 -6.06
CA PRO A 146 8.97 -14.92 -6.70
C PRO A 146 8.74 -16.07 -5.70
N VAL A 147 7.60 -16.03 -4.98
CA VAL A 147 7.20 -17.02 -3.97
C VAL A 147 5.69 -17.28 -4.06
N LEU A 148 5.29 -18.52 -3.74
CA LEU A 148 3.89 -18.90 -3.51
C LEU A 148 3.70 -19.06 -2.00
N LEU A 149 2.71 -18.37 -1.43
CA LEU A 149 2.39 -18.51 0.00
C LEU A 149 1.30 -19.57 0.25
N GLY A 150 0.45 -19.84 -0.74
CA GLY A 150 -0.67 -20.77 -0.68
C GLY A 150 -1.89 -20.26 0.10
N GLU A 151 -1.67 -19.43 1.11
CA GLU A 151 -2.70 -18.75 1.88
C GLU A 151 -2.18 -17.44 2.50
N GLY A 152 -3.11 -16.58 2.94
CA GLY A 152 -2.78 -15.33 3.59
C GLY A 152 -3.83 -14.25 3.39
N ILE A 153 -3.43 -13.01 3.67
CA ILE A 153 -4.23 -11.82 3.39
C ILE A 153 -4.07 -11.50 1.90
N ALA A 154 -5.14 -11.67 1.12
CA ALA A 154 -5.13 -11.40 -0.31
C ALA A 154 -5.11 -9.88 -0.61
N LEU A 155 -4.36 -9.47 -1.63
CA LEU A 155 -4.37 -8.11 -2.15
C LEU A 155 -5.77 -7.73 -2.65
N PHE A 156 -6.29 -8.54 -3.57
CA PHE A 156 -7.57 -8.34 -4.20
C PHE A 156 -8.66 -9.19 -3.55
N GLY A 157 -9.89 -8.71 -3.70
CA GLY A 157 -11.10 -9.39 -3.23
C GLY A 157 -12.20 -9.29 -4.27
N LYS A 158 -13.45 -9.45 -3.83
CA LYS A 158 -14.60 -9.31 -4.72
C LYS A 158 -14.70 -7.88 -5.26
N THR A 159 -14.80 -7.74 -6.57
CA THR A 159 -15.18 -6.49 -7.24
C THR A 159 -16.67 -6.51 -7.61
N PHE A 160 -17.31 -5.34 -7.64
CA PHE A 160 -18.72 -5.23 -8.05
C PHE A 160 -18.92 -5.30 -9.56
N LYS A 161 -17.87 -5.02 -10.33
CA LYS A 161 -17.81 -5.08 -11.79
C LYS A 161 -16.42 -5.50 -12.22
N ASP A 162 -16.28 -5.90 -13.48
CA ASP A 162 -14.97 -6.05 -14.12
C ASP A 162 -14.31 -4.66 -14.25
N ILE A 163 -13.01 -4.59 -13.97
CA ILE A 163 -12.22 -3.36 -14.00
C ILE A 163 -11.08 -3.58 -14.98
N LYS A 164 -10.93 -2.69 -15.97
CA LYS A 164 -9.84 -2.78 -16.93
C LYS A 164 -8.59 -2.13 -16.37
N LEU A 165 -7.45 -2.76 -16.62
CA LEU A 165 -6.14 -2.20 -16.38
C LEU A 165 -5.50 -1.87 -17.72
N GLU A 166 -4.94 -0.67 -17.83
CA GLU A 166 -4.42 -0.11 -19.07
C GLU A 166 -3.00 0.43 -18.86
N GLN A 167 -2.33 0.75 -19.96
CA GLN A 167 -0.99 1.35 -19.95
C GLN A 167 0.02 0.51 -19.14
N ALA A 168 -0.03 -0.81 -19.31
CA ALA A 168 0.82 -1.75 -18.59
C ALA A 168 2.30 -1.46 -18.84
N GLN A 169 3.07 -1.38 -17.76
CA GLN A 169 4.53 -1.39 -17.77
C GLN A 169 5.00 -2.50 -16.84
N ALA A 170 6.11 -3.14 -17.16
CA ALA A 170 6.68 -4.19 -16.33
C ALA A 170 8.20 -4.10 -16.30
N ILE A 171 8.79 -4.27 -15.12
CA ILE A 171 10.22 -4.35 -14.89
C ILE A 171 10.50 -5.66 -14.15
N ALA A 172 11.40 -6.47 -14.69
CA ALA A 172 11.95 -7.63 -13.98
C ALA A 172 13.28 -7.22 -13.33
N TYR A 173 13.38 -7.38 -12.01
CA TYR A 173 14.56 -7.02 -11.25
C TYR A 173 15.55 -8.20 -11.12
N PRO A 174 16.85 -7.93 -10.91
CA PRO A 174 17.87 -8.97 -10.78
C PRO A 174 17.62 -10.00 -9.66
N ASN A 175 16.92 -9.61 -8.59
CA ASN A 175 16.55 -10.51 -7.49
C ASN A 175 15.34 -11.40 -7.79
N GLY A 176 14.78 -11.35 -9.01
CA GLY A 176 13.67 -12.18 -9.45
C GLY A 176 12.28 -11.60 -9.19
N PHE A 177 12.19 -10.41 -8.58
CA PHE A 177 10.92 -9.70 -8.44
C PHE A 177 10.47 -9.11 -9.79
N VAL A 178 9.16 -9.03 -10.00
CA VAL A 178 8.57 -8.37 -11.17
C VAL A 178 7.65 -7.26 -10.69
N GLN A 179 7.91 -6.03 -11.09
CA GLN A 179 7.05 -4.89 -10.78
C GLN A 179 6.23 -4.49 -11.99
N GLU A 180 4.91 -4.46 -11.82
CA GLU A 180 3.94 -4.13 -12.85
C GLU A 180 3.24 -2.81 -12.48
N LYS A 181 3.14 -1.88 -13.42
CA LYS A 181 2.40 -0.64 -13.26
C LYS A 181 1.22 -0.58 -14.22
N TYR A 182 0.07 -0.17 -13.70
CA TYR A 182 -1.17 -0.04 -14.45
C TYR A 182 -1.88 1.27 -14.14
N ARG A 183 -2.55 1.82 -15.16
CA ARG A 183 -3.64 2.77 -14.99
C ARG A 183 -4.94 1.99 -14.83
N VAL A 184 -5.78 2.38 -13.88
CA VAL A 184 -7.09 1.77 -13.64
C VAL A 184 -8.16 2.47 -14.46
N ASN A 185 -8.96 1.70 -15.17
CA ASN A 185 -10.10 2.18 -15.98
C ASN A 185 -11.40 1.49 -15.52
N TYR A 186 -12.26 2.26 -14.89
CA TYR A 186 -13.60 1.83 -14.47
C TYR A 186 -14.58 2.04 -15.63
N LEU A 187 -15.19 0.94 -16.10
CA LEU A 187 -16.17 0.94 -17.18
C LEU A 187 -17.56 1.46 -16.75
#